data_AF-A0A2T3AU11-F1
#
_entry.id   AF-A0A2T3AU11-F1
#
_cell.length_a   1.000
_cell.length_b   1.000
_cell.length_c   1.000
_cell.angle_alpha   90.00
_cell.angle_beta   90.00
_cell.angle_gamma   90.00
#
_symmetry.space_group_name_H-M   'P 1'
#
loop_
_entity.id
_entity.type
_entity.pdbx_description
1 polymer ?
#
loop_
_entity_poly.entity_id
_entity_poly.type
_entity_poly.pdbx_seq_one_letter_code
_entity_poly.pdbx_strand_id
1 'polypeptide(L)'
;MASLPQMQALTLDQLSDDILQRILDLAMARDSPFYIDDPRPGLDRSTYIKWSHPALESSTGAKDPNYTGCKGGSPQHHRTLQPVHRMDWIAINSTSRRIRTLGKVSFFRVKTFAMHQDLPARLQRNDPNGIKGMMPHDQALALSCIRDIVILNPRQSSPTTFPALPRMLAVFPCLYRCTLLFGFTIHTGYKYDGDYKGEADDVEWITAAFALGGPVPLKMQEHMAGIGMPRDFRLEEAMGPGSNWRDHRNLMETNIYPTLRVKSELLRAKEERERSTASQVVS
;
A
#
# COMPACT_ATOMS: atom_id res chain seq x y z
N MET A 1 11.38 -37.39 -28.01
CA MET A 1 10.69 -36.09 -28.14
C MET A 1 10.42 -35.57 -26.75
N ALA A 2 10.96 -34.40 -26.38
CA ALA A 2 10.67 -33.79 -25.08
C ALA A 2 9.20 -33.36 -25.03
N SER A 3 8.54 -33.55 -23.88
CA SER A 3 7.15 -33.11 -23.71
C SER A 3 7.06 -31.58 -23.75
N LEU A 4 5.91 -31.03 -24.18
CA LEU A 4 5.67 -29.57 -24.25
C LEU A 4 6.11 -28.79 -22.98
N PRO A 5 5.88 -29.31 -21.75
CA PRO A 5 6.35 -28.68 -20.52
C PRO A 5 7.89 -28.67 -20.37
N GLN A 6 8.58 -29.70 -20.86
CA GLN A 6 10.05 -29.77 -20.83
C GLN A 6 10.69 -28.79 -21.81
N MET A 7 10.08 -28.57 -22.99
CA MET A 7 10.57 -27.56 -23.93
C MET A 7 10.36 -26.13 -23.40
N GLN A 8 9.24 -25.86 -22.73
CA GLN A 8 8.98 -24.56 -22.12
C GLN A 8 9.96 -24.26 -20.95
N ALA A 9 10.27 -25.25 -20.12
CA ALA A 9 11.28 -25.12 -19.07
C ALA A 9 12.68 -24.82 -19.63
N LEU A 10 13.11 -25.53 -20.67
CA LEU A 10 14.38 -25.29 -21.36
C LEU A 10 14.47 -23.89 -21.98
N THR A 11 13.36 -23.34 -22.45
CA THR A 11 13.32 -22.03 -23.09
C THR A 11 13.49 -20.90 -22.08
N LEU A 12 12.85 -20.99 -20.90
CA LEU A 12 13.01 -20.01 -19.82
C LEU A 12 14.42 -20.03 -19.22
N ASP A 13 15.04 -21.20 -19.11
CA ASP A 13 16.40 -21.35 -18.60
C ASP A 13 17.47 -20.72 -19.52
N GLN A 14 17.18 -20.56 -20.82
CA GLN A 14 18.08 -19.95 -21.79
C GLN A 14 17.98 -18.41 -21.88
N LEU A 15 16.94 -17.81 -21.29
CA LEU A 15 16.79 -16.35 -21.28
C LEU A 15 17.90 -15.71 -20.43
N SER A 16 18.26 -14.45 -20.71
CA SER A 16 19.09 -13.66 -19.79
C SER A 16 18.30 -13.30 -18.54
N ASP A 17 19.00 -13.01 -17.44
CA ASP A 17 18.36 -12.58 -16.18
C ASP A 17 17.49 -11.33 -16.38
N ASP A 18 17.94 -10.38 -17.20
CA ASP A 18 17.19 -9.15 -17.49
C ASP A 18 15.85 -9.43 -18.19
N ILE A 19 15.85 -10.32 -19.19
CA ILE A 19 14.63 -10.67 -19.93
C ILE A 19 13.69 -11.46 -19.01
N LEU A 20 14.23 -12.44 -18.28
CA LEU A 20 13.45 -13.25 -17.36
C LEU A 20 12.83 -12.38 -16.25
N GLN A 21 13.58 -11.44 -15.70
CA GLN A 21 13.10 -10.48 -14.71
C GLN A 21 11.95 -9.62 -15.26
N ARG A 22 12.04 -9.13 -16.50
CA ARG A 22 10.94 -8.37 -17.13
C ARG A 22 9.69 -9.21 -17.34
N ILE A 23 9.83 -10.47 -17.74
CA ILE A 23 8.71 -11.41 -17.87
C ILE A 23 8.03 -11.62 -16.51
N LEU A 24 8.84 -11.84 -15.47
CA LEU A 24 8.34 -12.03 -14.10
C LEU A 24 7.64 -10.78 -13.57
N ASP A 25 8.15 -9.58 -13.86
CA ASP A 25 7.48 -8.32 -13.51
C ASP A 25 6.10 -8.23 -14.14
N LEU A 26 6.00 -8.49 -15.45
CA LEU A 26 4.74 -8.46 -16.18
C LEU A 26 3.74 -9.50 -15.67
N ALA A 27 4.23 -10.72 -15.38
CA ALA A 27 3.38 -11.81 -14.88
C ALA A 27 2.82 -11.53 -13.48
N MET A 28 3.57 -10.82 -12.63
CA MET A 28 3.22 -10.52 -11.25
C MET A 28 2.50 -9.19 -11.05
N ALA A 29 2.42 -8.37 -12.11
CA ALA A 29 1.66 -7.13 -12.10
C ALA A 29 0.19 -7.40 -11.77
N ARG A 30 -0.31 -6.66 -10.79
CA ARG A 30 -1.70 -6.70 -10.32
C ARG A 30 -2.09 -5.28 -9.91
N ASP A 31 -3.29 -4.88 -10.28
CA ASP A 31 -3.82 -3.55 -9.95
C ASP A 31 -4.40 -3.49 -8.52
N SER A 32 -4.52 -4.64 -7.85
CA SER A 32 -5.02 -4.73 -6.48
C SER A 32 -3.89 -4.74 -5.44
N PRO A 33 -4.09 -4.10 -4.28
CA PRO A 33 -3.14 -4.17 -3.18
C PRO A 33 -3.14 -5.56 -2.53
N PHE A 34 -1.95 -6.10 -2.24
CA PHE A 34 -1.75 -7.32 -1.47
C PHE A 34 -1.66 -7.01 0.02
N TYR A 35 -2.51 -7.62 0.84
CA TYR A 35 -2.51 -7.41 2.28
C TYR A 35 -1.52 -8.36 2.94
N ILE A 36 -0.30 -7.85 3.15
CA ILE A 36 0.83 -8.66 3.60
C ILE A 36 0.74 -9.04 5.08
N ASP A 37 -0.03 -8.26 5.85
CA ASP A 37 -0.26 -8.47 7.28
C ASP A 37 -1.41 -9.44 7.58
N ASP A 38 -2.19 -9.94 6.59
CA ASP A 38 -3.30 -10.88 6.84
C ASP A 38 -2.82 -12.32 7.06
N PRO A 39 -2.93 -12.84 8.29
CA PRO A 39 -2.53 -14.20 8.61
C PRO A 39 -3.54 -15.25 8.13
N ARG A 40 -4.59 -14.92 7.37
CA ARG A 40 -5.63 -15.88 6.91
C ARG A 40 -5.33 -16.47 5.52
N PRO A 41 -4.62 -17.60 5.41
CA PRO A 41 -4.57 -18.38 4.19
C PRO A 41 -5.92 -19.07 3.94
N GLY A 42 -6.56 -18.75 2.82
CA GLY A 42 -7.48 -19.68 2.15
C GLY A 42 -8.88 -19.89 2.75
N LEU A 43 -9.65 -18.84 3.00
CA LEU A 43 -11.09 -19.00 3.24
C LEU A 43 -11.88 -18.62 1.97
N ASP A 44 -12.21 -19.63 1.18
CA ASP A 44 -13.28 -19.57 0.18
C ASP A 44 -14.62 -19.46 0.94
N ARG A 45 -15.30 -18.33 0.81
CA ARG A 45 -16.55 -18.04 1.54
C ARG A 45 -17.63 -17.58 0.57
N SER A 46 -18.08 -18.49 -0.28
CA SER A 46 -19.34 -18.35 -1.00
C SER A 46 -20.51 -18.54 -0.03
N THR A 47 -20.80 -17.59 0.86
CA THR A 47 -22.12 -17.56 1.51
C THR A 47 -22.37 -16.25 2.25
N TYR A 48 -23.47 -15.62 1.84
CA TYR A 48 -24.19 -14.54 2.52
C TYR A 48 -23.56 -13.16 2.55
N ILE A 49 -24.05 -12.31 1.65
CA ILE A 49 -23.92 -10.87 1.78
C ILE A 49 -25.25 -10.22 1.36
N LYS A 50 -25.88 -9.48 2.29
CA LYS A 50 -26.95 -8.50 2.02
C LYS A 50 -26.43 -7.14 2.53
N TRP A 51 -26.12 -6.22 1.61
CA TRP A 51 -25.72 -4.84 1.94
C TRP A 51 -26.87 -3.87 1.66
N SER A 52 -26.97 -2.82 2.50
CA SER A 52 -27.79 -1.63 2.26
C SER A 52 -26.83 -0.46 1.93
N HIS A 53 -27.05 0.27 0.83
CA HIS A 53 -26.05 1.14 0.21
C HIS A 53 -26.28 2.65 0.44
N PRO A 54 -25.22 3.43 0.74
CA PRO A 54 -25.08 4.82 0.30
C PRO A 54 -24.09 4.94 -0.87
N ALA A 55 -24.33 5.89 -1.77
CA ALA A 55 -23.53 6.14 -2.97
C ALA A 55 -22.14 6.69 -2.62
N LEU A 56 -21.10 6.18 -3.30
CA LEU A 56 -19.71 6.65 -3.21
C LEU A 56 -19.50 7.84 -4.17
N GLU A 57 -18.99 8.96 -3.66
CA GLU A 57 -18.54 10.10 -4.47
C GLU A 57 -17.01 10.08 -4.54
N SER A 58 -16.42 10.40 -5.69
CA SER A 58 -14.95 10.45 -5.86
C SER A 58 -14.34 11.75 -5.33
N SER A 59 -13.02 11.74 -5.09
CA SER A 59 -12.25 12.92 -4.67
C SER A 59 -12.24 14.07 -5.69
N THR A 60 -12.61 13.81 -6.94
CA THR A 60 -12.69 14.79 -8.04
C THR A 60 -14.13 15.24 -8.31
N GLY A 61 -15.12 14.75 -7.56
CA GLY A 61 -16.54 15.01 -7.81
C GLY A 61 -17.09 14.29 -9.05
N ALA A 62 -16.27 13.49 -9.74
CA ALA A 62 -16.74 12.62 -10.81
C ALA A 62 -17.57 11.48 -10.21
N LYS A 63 -18.85 11.40 -10.57
CA LYS A 63 -19.62 10.18 -10.39
C LYS A 63 -19.12 9.21 -11.46
N ASP A 64 -18.65 8.03 -11.06
CA ASP A 64 -18.27 7.01 -12.03
C ASP A 64 -19.52 6.65 -12.86
N PRO A 65 -19.55 6.93 -14.18
CA PRO A 65 -20.70 6.64 -15.03
C PRO A 65 -20.94 5.13 -15.20
N ASN A 66 -19.96 4.28 -14.85
CA ASN A 66 -20.09 2.83 -14.83
C ASN A 66 -20.48 2.26 -13.46
N TYR A 67 -20.60 3.10 -12.42
CA TYR A 67 -21.14 2.71 -11.12
C TYR A 67 -22.66 2.62 -11.21
N THR A 68 -23.12 1.55 -11.85
CA THR A 68 -24.53 1.16 -11.83
C THR A 68 -24.84 0.61 -10.44
N GLY A 69 -25.49 1.44 -9.60
CA GLY A 69 -26.12 0.96 -8.38
C GLY A 69 -27.15 -0.11 -8.75
N CYS A 70 -26.80 -1.38 -8.59
CA CYS A 70 -27.63 -2.48 -9.06
C CYS A 70 -28.38 -3.13 -7.91
N LYS A 71 -29.69 -2.86 -7.88
CA LYS A 71 -30.68 -3.82 -7.40
C LYS A 71 -30.51 -5.11 -8.22
N GLY A 72 -30.10 -6.19 -7.56
CA GLY A 72 -30.08 -7.54 -8.14
C GLY A 72 -28.78 -7.85 -8.90
N GLY A 73 -27.98 -8.78 -8.34
CA GLY A 73 -26.71 -9.21 -8.89
C GLY A 73 -25.55 -8.36 -8.39
N SER A 74 -25.01 -8.72 -7.23
CA SER A 74 -23.69 -8.24 -6.81
C SER A 74 -22.67 -8.51 -7.92
N PRO A 75 -21.64 -7.67 -8.10
CA PRO A 75 -20.49 -8.09 -8.88
C PRO A 75 -19.89 -9.30 -8.15
N GLN A 76 -20.14 -10.51 -8.68
CA GLN A 76 -19.39 -11.72 -8.33
C GLN A 76 -17.89 -11.62 -8.73
N HIS A 77 -17.43 -10.43 -9.12
CA HIS A 77 -16.12 -10.15 -9.70
C HIS A 77 -15.12 -9.50 -8.74
N HIS A 78 -15.49 -9.22 -7.49
CA HIS A 78 -14.53 -8.79 -6.47
C HIS A 78 -14.20 -9.91 -5.49
N ARG A 79 -14.15 -11.17 -5.94
CA ARG A 79 -13.44 -12.22 -5.19
C ARG A 79 -12.11 -11.62 -4.73
N THR A 80 -11.86 -11.60 -3.42
CA THR A 80 -10.60 -11.10 -2.85
C THR A 80 -9.45 -11.49 -3.77
N LEU A 81 -8.70 -10.53 -4.33
CA LEU A 81 -7.60 -10.84 -5.26
C LEU A 81 -6.36 -11.39 -4.52
N GLN A 82 -6.45 -11.47 -3.18
CA GLN A 82 -5.42 -12.02 -2.28
C GLN A 82 -4.96 -13.44 -2.62
N PRO A 83 -5.85 -14.41 -2.97
CA PRO A 83 -5.43 -15.73 -3.41
C PRO A 83 -4.51 -15.67 -4.63
N VAL A 84 -4.73 -14.73 -5.56
CA VAL A 84 -3.84 -14.57 -6.73
C VAL A 84 -2.44 -14.16 -6.29
N HIS A 85 -2.33 -13.15 -5.41
CA HIS A 85 -1.04 -12.76 -4.86
C HIS A 85 -0.35 -13.90 -4.09
N ARG A 86 -1.11 -14.68 -3.32
CA ARG A 86 -0.59 -15.86 -2.61
C ARG A 86 -0.12 -16.94 -3.58
N MET A 87 -0.87 -17.18 -4.66
CA MET A 87 -0.50 -18.14 -5.70
C MET A 87 0.77 -17.69 -6.44
N ASP A 88 0.93 -16.39 -6.73
CA ASP A 88 2.17 -15.85 -7.28
C ASP A 88 3.36 -16.17 -6.33
N TRP A 89 3.19 -15.92 -5.02
CA TRP A 89 4.22 -16.22 -4.02
C TRP A 89 4.56 -17.71 -3.93
N ILE A 90 3.54 -18.59 -3.91
CA ILE A 90 3.73 -20.04 -3.88
C ILE A 90 4.45 -20.50 -5.14
N ALA A 91 3.99 -20.07 -6.31
CA ALA A 91 4.58 -20.45 -7.59
C ALA A 91 6.07 -20.11 -7.66
N ILE A 92 6.46 -18.88 -7.28
CA ILE A 92 7.86 -18.47 -7.25
C ILE A 92 8.69 -19.37 -6.32
N ASN A 93 8.18 -19.64 -5.12
CA ASN A 93 8.89 -20.47 -4.14
C ASN A 93 8.99 -21.95 -4.55
N SER A 94 8.11 -22.43 -5.44
CA SER A 94 8.13 -23.78 -6.00
C SER A 94 8.98 -23.92 -7.28
N THR A 95 9.59 -22.85 -7.79
CA THR A 95 10.42 -22.89 -9.01
C THR A 95 11.92 -23.10 -8.72
N SER A 96 12.73 -23.14 -9.78
CA SER A 96 14.19 -23.25 -9.71
C SER A 96 14.81 -22.11 -8.91
N ARG A 97 16.03 -22.30 -8.37
CA ARG A 97 16.72 -21.29 -7.55
C ARG A 97 16.82 -19.93 -8.27
N ARG A 98 17.11 -19.95 -9.57
CA ARG A 98 17.25 -18.75 -10.40
C ARG A 98 15.93 -17.98 -10.51
N ILE A 99 14.85 -18.66 -10.93
CA ILE A 99 13.51 -18.06 -11.04
C ILE A 99 13.01 -17.60 -9.67
N ARG A 100 13.29 -18.36 -8.61
CA ARG A 100 12.93 -17.98 -7.24
C ARG A 100 13.58 -16.68 -6.80
N THR A 101 14.89 -16.51 -7.05
CA THR A 101 15.62 -15.28 -6.70
C THR A 101 15.05 -14.07 -7.45
N LEU A 102 14.94 -14.14 -8.77
CA LEU A 102 14.42 -13.04 -9.60
C LEU A 102 12.94 -12.79 -9.32
N GLY A 103 12.17 -13.85 -9.12
CA GLY A 103 10.73 -13.78 -8.88
C GLY A 103 10.39 -13.11 -7.56
N LYS A 104 11.17 -13.36 -6.49
CA LYS A 104 10.99 -12.63 -5.22
C LYS A 104 11.23 -11.14 -5.37
N VAL A 105 12.25 -10.76 -6.15
CA VAL A 105 12.50 -9.34 -6.49
C VAL A 105 11.31 -8.75 -7.24
N SER A 106 10.80 -9.42 -8.29
CA SER A 106 9.60 -8.97 -9.01
C SER A 106 8.38 -8.84 -8.09
N PHE A 107 8.17 -9.82 -7.21
CA PHE A 107 7.03 -9.86 -6.30
C PHE A 107 6.97 -8.62 -5.42
N PHE A 108 8.09 -8.28 -4.77
CA PHE A 108 8.16 -7.08 -3.92
C PHE A 108 8.21 -5.78 -4.71
N ARG A 109 8.80 -5.79 -5.91
CA ARG A 109 8.97 -4.58 -6.71
C ARG A 109 7.70 -4.09 -7.38
N VAL A 110 6.89 -5.01 -7.90
CA VAL A 110 5.77 -4.68 -8.80
C VAL A 110 4.43 -4.63 -8.08
N LYS A 111 4.28 -5.37 -6.97
CA LYS A 111 3.02 -5.40 -6.24
C LYS A 111 2.88 -4.15 -5.37
N THR A 112 1.64 -3.68 -5.26
CA THR A 112 1.26 -2.72 -4.23
C THR A 112 0.96 -3.47 -2.94
N PHE A 113 1.57 -3.07 -1.83
CA PHE A 113 1.41 -3.74 -0.53
C PHE A 113 0.53 -2.92 0.42
N ALA A 114 -0.63 -3.44 0.77
CA ALA A 114 -1.39 -2.94 1.89
C ALA A 114 -0.76 -3.43 3.19
N MET A 115 -0.50 -2.50 4.11
CA MET A 115 0.15 -2.79 5.39
C MET A 115 -0.29 -1.82 6.48
N HIS A 116 -0.12 -2.25 7.73
CA HIS A 116 -0.23 -1.38 8.88
C HIS A 116 0.98 -0.44 8.97
N GLN A 117 0.78 0.77 9.48
CA GLN A 117 1.83 1.79 9.66
C GLN A 117 3.05 1.33 10.49
N ASP A 118 2.88 0.29 11.32
CA ASP A 118 3.95 -0.22 12.17
C ASP A 118 4.80 -1.31 11.48
N LEU A 119 4.32 -1.90 10.39
CA LEU A 119 5.03 -2.95 9.65
C LEU A 119 6.44 -2.52 9.18
N PRO A 120 6.66 -1.32 8.63
CA PRO A 120 7.98 -0.89 8.16
C PRO A 120 9.04 -1.02 9.28
N ALA A 121 8.70 -0.58 10.49
CA ALA A 121 9.58 -0.67 11.65
C ALA A 121 9.77 -2.10 12.17
N ARG A 122 8.81 -3.00 11.92
CA ARG A 122 8.91 -4.43 12.28
C ARG A 122 9.83 -5.18 11.32
N LEU A 123 9.73 -4.90 10.02
CA LEU A 123 10.64 -5.43 9.01
C LEU A 123 12.09 -5.02 9.27
N GLN A 124 12.34 -3.75 9.61
CA GLN A 124 13.69 -3.29 9.95
C GLN A 124 14.31 -4.02 11.15
N ARG A 125 13.48 -4.46 12.10
CA ARG A 125 13.91 -5.19 13.29
C ARG A 125 14.04 -6.70 13.04
N ASN A 126 13.81 -7.17 11.82
CA ASN A 126 13.69 -8.59 11.49
C ASN A 126 12.70 -9.30 12.42
N ASP A 127 11.59 -8.64 12.77
CA ASP A 127 10.58 -9.20 13.66
C ASP A 127 10.09 -10.54 13.06
N PRO A 128 10.28 -11.69 13.75
CA PRO A 128 9.82 -12.99 13.25
C PRO A 128 8.29 -13.06 13.15
N ASN A 129 7.59 -12.16 13.85
CA ASN A 129 6.14 -11.99 13.74
C ASN A 129 5.75 -10.90 12.74
N GLY A 130 6.72 -10.13 12.21
CA GLY A 130 6.55 -8.98 11.32
C GLY A 130 5.58 -9.30 10.20
N ILE A 131 5.93 -10.32 9.42
CA ILE A 131 5.02 -11.06 8.54
C ILE A 131 5.20 -12.53 8.89
N LYS A 132 4.13 -13.18 9.36
CA LYS A 132 4.18 -14.55 9.85
C LYS A 132 4.75 -15.49 8.77
N GLY A 133 5.90 -16.11 9.06
CA GLY A 133 6.55 -17.06 8.16
C GLY A 133 7.48 -16.45 7.10
N MET A 134 7.69 -15.13 7.10
CA MET A 134 8.66 -14.49 6.20
C MET A 134 10.07 -14.53 6.79
N MET A 135 11.00 -15.14 6.04
CA MET A 135 12.40 -15.27 6.43
C MET A 135 13.11 -13.90 6.44
N PRO A 136 14.16 -13.68 7.25
CA PRO A 136 14.88 -12.40 7.31
C PRO A 136 15.41 -11.93 5.94
N HIS A 137 15.87 -12.86 5.10
CA HIS A 137 16.30 -12.55 3.73
C HIS A 137 15.15 -11.97 2.88
N ASP A 138 13.95 -12.50 3.01
CA ASP A 138 12.77 -12.01 2.30
C ASP A 138 12.28 -10.67 2.87
N GLN A 139 12.43 -10.44 4.18
CA GLN A 139 12.17 -9.13 4.79
C GLN A 139 13.14 -8.05 4.27
N ALA A 140 14.42 -8.39 4.10
CA ALA A 140 15.41 -7.49 3.50
C ALA A 140 15.10 -7.20 2.02
N LEU A 141 14.63 -8.20 1.26
CA LEU A 141 14.15 -8.00 -0.11
C LEU A 141 12.92 -7.08 -0.14
N ALA A 142 11.95 -7.28 0.76
CA ALA A 142 10.78 -6.40 0.88
C ALA A 142 11.20 -4.95 1.13
N LEU A 143 12.08 -4.70 2.11
CA LEU A 143 12.59 -3.37 2.42
C LEU A 143 13.29 -2.71 1.21
N SER A 144 14.12 -3.46 0.50
CA SER A 144 14.92 -2.92 -0.61
C SER A 144 14.15 -2.76 -1.92
N CYS A 145 13.09 -3.53 -2.15
CA CYS A 145 12.42 -3.61 -3.45
C CYS A 145 11.05 -2.96 -3.50
N ILE A 146 10.32 -2.84 -2.38
CA ILE A 146 8.96 -2.29 -2.37
C ILE A 146 8.94 -0.87 -2.94
N ARG A 147 8.03 -0.66 -3.91
CA ARG A 147 7.83 0.62 -4.60
C ARG A 147 6.49 1.29 -4.32
N ASP A 148 5.48 0.47 -4.02
CA ASP A 148 4.09 0.89 -3.89
C ASP A 148 3.50 0.32 -2.60
N ILE A 149 2.97 1.20 -1.74
CA ILE A 149 2.31 0.79 -0.51
C ILE A 149 0.96 1.47 -0.32
N VAL A 150 0.08 0.80 0.41
CA VAL A 150 -1.13 1.37 0.98
C VAL A 150 -1.02 1.27 2.50
N ILE A 151 -1.04 2.41 3.18
CA ILE A 151 -1.05 2.42 4.64
C ILE A 151 -2.48 2.37 5.11
N LEU A 152 -2.82 1.26 5.77
CA LEU A 152 -4.13 1.03 6.34
C LEU A 152 -4.26 1.76 7.67
N ASN A 153 -5.37 2.50 7.82
CA ASN A 153 -5.76 3.13 9.07
C ASN A 153 -4.60 3.85 9.78
N PRO A 154 -3.95 4.83 9.13
CA PRO A 154 -2.86 5.59 9.74
C PRO A 154 -3.43 6.42 10.89
N ARG A 155 -3.61 5.80 12.06
CA ARG A 155 -4.23 6.33 13.30
C ARG A 155 -5.04 7.59 13.03
N GLN A 156 -6.19 7.37 12.40
CA GLN A 156 -7.26 8.33 12.07
C GLN A 156 -6.83 9.79 12.19
N SER A 157 -6.24 10.32 11.12
CA SER A 157 -6.14 11.77 10.90
C SER A 157 -5.48 12.55 12.05
N SER A 158 -4.54 11.93 12.79
CA SER A 158 -3.80 12.67 13.81
C SER A 158 -2.80 13.63 13.13
N PRO A 159 -2.76 14.93 13.52
CA PRO A 159 -1.76 15.89 13.05
C PRO A 159 -0.31 15.45 13.26
N THR A 160 -0.08 14.47 14.15
CA THR A 160 1.27 13.94 14.43
C THR A 160 1.73 12.86 13.46
N THR A 161 0.83 12.19 12.75
CA THR A 161 1.16 11.07 11.85
C THR A 161 1.84 11.57 10.57
N PHE A 162 1.30 12.61 9.93
CA PHE A 162 1.84 13.15 8.67
C PHE A 162 3.28 13.67 8.81
N PRO A 163 3.63 14.45 9.87
CA PRO A 163 5.00 14.84 10.13
C PRO A 163 6.00 13.70 10.32
N ALA A 164 5.53 12.49 10.67
CA ALA A 164 6.35 11.31 10.90
C ALA A 164 6.49 10.41 9.66
N LEU A 165 5.60 10.55 8.67
CA LEU A 165 5.62 9.76 7.43
C LEU A 165 6.99 9.77 6.73
N PRO A 166 7.69 10.91 6.56
CA PRO A 166 8.96 10.89 5.84
C PRO A 166 9.98 9.92 6.45
N ARG A 167 10.09 9.94 7.78
CA ARG A 167 10.99 9.06 8.53
C ARG A 167 10.55 7.60 8.46
N MET A 168 9.25 7.34 8.57
CA MET A 168 8.69 5.99 8.52
C MET A 168 8.86 5.36 7.14
N LEU A 169 8.76 6.15 6.07
CA LEU A 169 8.86 5.68 4.69
C LEU A 169 10.30 5.59 4.18
N ALA A 170 11.23 6.32 4.79
CA ALA A 170 12.65 6.28 4.46
C ALA A 170 13.29 4.88 4.60
N VAL A 171 12.59 3.92 5.22
CA VAL A 171 13.04 2.53 5.33
C VAL A 171 12.97 1.78 3.99
N PHE A 172 12.18 2.29 3.04
CA PHE A 172 12.01 1.73 1.70
C PHE A 172 12.70 2.66 0.68
N PRO A 173 13.98 2.42 0.34
CA PRO A 173 14.73 3.32 -0.54
C PRO A 173 14.18 3.40 -1.97
N CYS A 174 13.43 2.39 -2.43
CA CYS A 174 12.80 2.37 -3.75
C CYS A 174 11.33 2.79 -3.73
N LEU A 175 10.81 3.25 -2.59
CA LEU A 175 9.41 3.63 -2.49
C LEU A 175 9.12 4.87 -3.33
N TYR A 176 8.19 4.71 -4.26
CA TYR A 176 7.79 5.76 -5.20
C TYR A 176 6.39 6.28 -4.90
N ARG A 177 5.50 5.41 -4.39
CA ARG A 177 4.09 5.76 -4.15
C ARG A 177 3.62 5.23 -2.79
N CYS A 178 2.87 6.07 -2.09
CA CYS A 178 2.15 5.69 -0.88
C CYS A 178 0.72 6.23 -0.96
N THR A 179 -0.25 5.33 -0.81
CA THR A 179 -1.66 5.69 -0.65
C THR A 179 -2.05 5.61 0.81
N LEU A 180 -2.54 6.71 1.36
CA LEU A 180 -3.10 6.77 2.71
C LEU A 180 -4.58 6.40 2.64
N LEU A 181 -4.94 5.28 3.27
CA LEU A 181 -6.31 4.79 3.22
C LEU A 181 -7.07 5.17 4.50
N PHE A 182 -8.03 6.09 4.36
CA PHE A 182 -8.89 6.61 5.42
C PHE A 182 -10.25 5.90 5.45
N GLY A 183 -10.97 6.08 6.56
CA GLY A 183 -12.30 5.51 6.72
C GLY A 183 -12.30 4.01 7.06
N PHE A 184 -11.13 3.41 7.29
CA PHE A 184 -11.04 2.11 7.97
C PHE A 184 -11.34 2.34 9.46
N THR A 185 -12.61 2.61 9.77
CA THR A 185 -13.09 2.17 11.06
C THR A 185 -13.09 0.66 10.93
N ILE A 186 -12.09 0.02 11.53
CA ILE A 186 -12.35 -1.31 12.05
C ILE A 186 -13.69 -1.15 12.75
N HIS A 187 -14.63 -2.06 12.52
CA HIS A 187 -15.70 -2.27 13.48
C HIS A 187 -15.11 -2.77 14.82
N THR A 188 -14.10 -2.09 15.38
CA THR A 188 -13.70 -2.11 16.78
C THR A 188 -14.72 -1.31 17.57
N GLY A 189 -15.98 -1.70 17.47
CA GLY A 189 -16.84 -1.70 18.63
C GLY A 189 -16.49 -2.96 19.41
N TYR A 190 -15.70 -2.81 20.46
CA TYR A 190 -15.68 -3.64 21.67
C TYR A 190 -16.05 -5.13 21.59
N LYS A 191 -15.10 -5.98 22.02
CA LYS A 191 -15.22 -6.83 23.23
C LYS A 191 -13.83 -7.37 23.61
N TYR A 192 -13.21 -6.87 24.69
CA TYR A 192 -13.13 -7.59 25.97
C TYR A 192 -14.12 -8.77 26.04
N ASP A 193 -13.56 -9.98 26.14
CA ASP A 193 -14.21 -11.28 26.20
C ASP A 193 -14.90 -11.80 24.93
N GLY A 194 -14.16 -12.70 24.25
CA GLY A 194 -14.72 -13.87 23.54
C GLY A 194 -15.41 -13.62 22.20
N ASP A 195 -14.87 -14.24 21.15
CA ASP A 195 -15.51 -14.52 19.86
C ASP A 195 -15.95 -13.30 19.01
N TYR A 196 -14.99 -12.76 18.25
CA TYR A 196 -15.28 -11.86 17.14
C TYR A 196 -15.59 -12.65 15.86
N LYS A 197 -16.80 -12.44 15.29
CA LYS A 197 -17.17 -12.78 13.91
C LYS A 197 -17.25 -11.49 13.10
N GLY A 198 -16.15 -11.09 12.45
CA GLY A 198 -16.17 -10.00 11.48
C GLY A 198 -16.88 -10.44 10.20
N GLU A 199 -18.04 -9.86 9.92
CA GLU A 199 -18.92 -10.27 8.81
C GLU A 199 -18.79 -9.41 7.53
N ALA A 200 -17.84 -8.48 7.47
CA ALA A 200 -17.52 -7.70 6.27
C ALA A 200 -16.05 -7.90 5.85
N ASP A 201 -15.82 -8.14 4.56
CA ASP A 201 -14.52 -8.52 4.02
C ASP A 201 -13.62 -7.27 3.87
N ASP A 202 -12.87 -6.95 4.93
CA ASP A 202 -11.93 -5.81 5.02
C ASP A 202 -11.05 -5.65 3.76
N VAL A 203 -10.74 -6.76 3.10
CA VAL A 203 -9.91 -6.83 1.88
C VAL A 203 -10.62 -6.30 0.63
N GLU A 204 -11.89 -6.65 0.43
CA GLU A 204 -12.68 -6.15 -0.71
C GLU A 204 -12.89 -4.64 -0.59
N TRP A 205 -13.07 -4.16 0.65
CA TRP A 205 -13.15 -2.75 0.98
C TRP A 205 -11.87 -1.99 0.63
N ILE A 206 -10.69 -2.49 1.02
CA ILE A 206 -9.40 -1.87 0.69
C ILE A 206 -9.25 -1.74 -0.83
N THR A 207 -9.58 -2.80 -1.56
CA THR A 207 -9.43 -2.85 -3.02
C THR A 207 -10.35 -1.83 -3.70
N ALA A 208 -11.61 -1.76 -3.29
CA ALA A 208 -12.57 -0.79 -3.83
C ALA A 208 -12.18 0.66 -3.49
N ALA A 209 -11.77 0.92 -2.25
CA ALA A 209 -11.33 2.25 -1.82
C ALA A 209 -10.07 2.71 -2.56
N PHE A 210 -9.11 1.81 -2.75
CA PHE A 210 -7.88 2.07 -3.50
C PHE A 210 -8.17 2.45 -4.96
N ALA A 211 -9.09 1.73 -5.63
CA ALA A 211 -9.50 2.03 -6.99
C ALA A 211 -10.16 3.41 -7.15
N LEU A 212 -10.75 3.94 -6.09
CA LEU A 212 -11.38 5.26 -6.04
C LEU A 212 -10.45 6.34 -5.45
N GLY A 213 -9.22 5.96 -5.10
CA GLY A 213 -8.21 6.86 -4.58
C GLY A 213 -7.77 7.89 -5.62
N GLY A 214 -7.19 8.98 -5.14
CA GLY A 214 -6.69 10.05 -5.99
C GLY A 214 -5.51 10.80 -5.35
N PRO A 215 -4.87 11.69 -6.12
CA PRO A 215 -3.73 12.46 -5.60
C PRO A 215 -4.13 13.36 -4.43
N VAL A 216 -3.19 13.59 -3.51
CA VAL A 216 -3.35 14.66 -2.52
C VAL A 216 -3.36 16.03 -3.23
N PRO A 217 -4.04 17.04 -2.66
CA PRO A 217 -3.93 18.42 -3.12
C PRO A 217 -2.47 18.88 -3.18
N LEU A 218 -2.10 19.61 -4.22
CA LEU A 218 -0.71 20.01 -4.50
C LEU A 218 -0.02 20.67 -3.29
N LYS A 219 -0.73 21.53 -2.55
CA LYS A 219 -0.20 22.19 -1.34
C LYS A 219 0.26 21.20 -0.28
N MET A 220 -0.45 20.08 -0.12
CA MET A 220 -0.05 19.04 0.81
C MET A 220 1.24 18.37 0.36
N GLN A 221 1.34 18.04 -0.93
CA GLN A 221 2.55 17.47 -1.53
C GLN A 221 3.77 18.39 -1.30
N GLU A 222 3.61 19.70 -1.50
CA GLU A 222 4.67 20.70 -1.29
C GLU A 222 5.11 20.74 0.19
N HIS A 223 4.16 20.78 1.13
CA HIS A 223 4.50 20.76 2.55
C HIS A 223 5.16 19.45 2.99
N MET A 224 4.72 18.31 2.45
CA MET A 224 5.34 17.00 2.69
C MET A 224 6.77 16.96 2.18
N ALA A 225 7.03 17.52 0.99
CA ALA A 225 8.38 17.66 0.48
C ALA A 225 9.25 18.55 1.39
N GLY A 226 8.69 19.64 1.89
CA GLY A 226 9.33 20.55 2.84
C GLY A 226 9.67 19.93 4.21
N ILE A 227 9.14 18.74 4.54
CA ILE A 227 9.47 18.01 5.77
C ILE A 227 10.29 16.73 5.50
N GLY A 228 10.83 16.58 4.30
CA GLY A 228 11.79 15.52 3.95
C GLY A 228 11.25 14.39 3.07
N MET A 229 10.05 14.51 2.48
CA MET A 229 9.68 13.61 1.39
C MET A 229 10.34 13.99 0.06
N PRO A 230 10.74 13.01 -0.77
CA PRO A 230 11.21 13.27 -2.12
C PRO A 230 10.16 14.02 -2.94
N ARG A 231 10.60 14.93 -3.81
CA ARG A 231 9.69 15.77 -4.60
C ARG A 231 8.93 14.97 -5.67
N ASP A 232 9.53 13.90 -6.16
CA ASP A 232 8.98 12.97 -7.14
C ASP A 232 8.14 11.85 -6.50
N PHE A 233 8.08 11.80 -5.17
CA PHE A 233 7.27 10.85 -4.42
C PHE A 233 5.77 11.08 -4.64
N ARG A 234 5.00 10.04 -4.97
CA ARG A 234 3.54 10.14 -5.15
C ARG A 234 2.80 9.83 -3.86
N LEU A 235 2.23 10.86 -3.23
CA LEU A 235 1.31 10.68 -2.11
C LEU A 235 -0.13 10.72 -2.62
N GLU A 236 -0.89 9.69 -2.28
CA GLU A 236 -2.30 9.55 -2.67
C GLU A 236 -3.17 9.34 -1.43
N GLU A 237 -4.46 9.60 -1.58
CA GLU A 237 -5.47 9.30 -0.56
C GLU A 237 -6.55 8.42 -1.16
N ALA A 238 -6.99 7.46 -0.37
CA ALA A 238 -8.13 6.62 -0.68
C ALA A 238 -9.08 6.65 0.52
N MET A 239 -10.38 6.49 0.27
CA MET A 239 -11.38 6.45 1.32
C MET A 239 -12.38 5.33 1.11
N GLY A 240 -12.83 4.74 2.21
CA GLY A 240 -13.83 3.69 2.20
C GLY A 240 -15.26 4.14 1.87
N PRO A 241 -16.16 3.20 1.52
CA PRO A 241 -17.60 3.41 1.45
C PRO A 241 -18.15 4.02 2.73
N GLY A 242 -19.07 4.97 2.57
CA GLY A 242 -19.65 5.73 3.69
C GLY A 242 -18.79 6.89 4.21
N SER A 243 -17.57 7.08 3.69
CA SER A 243 -16.74 8.23 4.02
C SER A 243 -17.11 9.44 3.16
N ASN A 244 -17.20 10.63 3.78
CA ASN A 244 -17.49 11.87 3.08
C ASN A 244 -16.19 12.61 2.72
N TRP A 245 -15.86 12.71 1.42
CA TRP A 245 -14.67 13.41 0.95
C TRP A 245 -14.64 14.87 1.37
N ARG A 246 -15.78 15.54 1.43
CA ARG A 246 -15.86 16.94 1.86
C ARG A 246 -15.43 17.09 3.31
N ASP A 247 -15.93 16.22 4.19
CA ASP A 247 -15.61 16.28 5.62
C ASP A 247 -14.14 15.92 5.86
N HIS A 248 -13.62 14.92 5.15
CA HIS A 248 -12.20 14.57 5.19
C HIS A 248 -11.32 15.73 4.71
N ARG A 249 -11.68 16.38 3.60
CA ARG A 249 -10.95 17.56 3.10
C ARG A 249 -10.95 18.71 4.11
N ASN A 250 -12.11 19.03 4.69
CA ASN A 250 -12.24 20.04 5.73
C ASN A 250 -11.35 19.70 6.95
N LEU A 251 -11.32 18.44 7.37
CA LEU A 251 -10.48 17.97 8.47
C LEU A 251 -8.99 18.14 8.15
N MET A 252 -8.56 17.75 6.95
CA MET A 252 -7.18 17.88 6.48
C MET A 252 -6.74 19.34 6.42
N GLU A 253 -7.55 20.21 5.82
CA GLU A 253 -7.27 21.63 5.68
C GLU A 253 -7.24 22.37 7.02
N THR A 254 -8.12 22.00 7.95
CA THR A 254 -8.23 22.69 9.24
C THR A 254 -7.17 22.22 10.24
N ASN A 255 -6.81 20.92 10.23
CA ASN A 255 -6.01 20.33 11.31
C ASN A 255 -4.64 19.83 10.86
N ILE A 256 -4.49 19.37 9.62
CA ILE A 256 -3.25 18.72 9.17
C ILE A 256 -2.37 19.71 8.42
N TYR A 257 -2.95 20.45 7.48
CA TYR A 257 -2.20 21.38 6.62
C TYR A 257 -1.48 22.48 7.41
N PRO A 258 -2.10 23.11 8.43
CA PRO A 258 -1.40 24.13 9.21
C PRO A 258 -0.18 23.56 9.93
N THR A 259 -0.27 22.35 10.50
CA THR A 259 0.86 21.69 11.17
C THR A 259 1.98 21.37 10.19
N LEU A 260 1.66 20.84 9.01
CA LEU A 260 2.64 20.55 7.97
C LEU A 260 3.32 21.82 7.45
N ARG A 261 2.56 22.89 7.23
CA ARG A 261 3.08 24.19 6.82
C ARG A 261 4.07 24.75 7.84
N VAL A 262 3.67 24.85 9.10
CA VAL A 262 4.52 25.38 10.18
C VAL A 262 5.80 24.55 10.30
N LYS A 263 5.70 23.22 10.26
CA LYS A 263 6.88 22.35 10.33
C LYS A 263 7.82 22.56 9.12
N SER A 264 7.27 22.65 7.92
CA SER A 264 8.05 22.92 6.70
C SER A 264 8.77 24.28 6.77
N GLU A 265 8.09 25.33 7.21
CA GLU A 265 8.67 26.67 7.37
C GLU A 265 9.79 26.70 8.41
N LEU A 266 9.57 26.04 9.56
CA LEU A 266 10.58 25.93 10.62
C LEU A 266 11.84 25.19 10.15
N LEU A 267 11.69 24.09 9.39
CA LEU A 267 12.82 23.36 8.84
C LEU A 267 13.57 24.20 7.80
N ARG A 268 12.86 24.91 6.92
CA ARG A 268 13.50 25.81 5.96
C ARG A 268 14.29 26.93 6.64
N ALA A 269 13.70 27.58 7.64
CA ALA A 269 14.37 28.64 8.41
C ALA A 269 15.61 28.11 9.15
N LYS A 270 15.55 26.88 9.67
CA LYS A 270 16.69 26.22 10.31
C LYS A 270 17.83 25.99 9.30
N GLU A 271 17.53 25.45 8.12
CA GLU A 271 18.53 25.23 7.07
C GLU A 271 19.17 26.55 6.58
N GLU A 272 18.38 27.61 6.40
CA GLU A 272 18.88 28.93 6.00
C GLU A 272 19.84 29.51 7.04
N ARG A 273 19.51 29.35 8.34
CA ARG A 273 20.38 29.75 9.45
C ARG A 273 21.68 28.97 9.48
N GLU A 274 21.61 27.65 9.30
CA GLU A 274 22.79 26.77 9.27
C GLU A 274 23.71 27.11 8.09
N ARG A 275 23.16 27.36 6.89
CA ARG A 275 23.93 27.80 5.72
C ARG A 275 24.59 29.17 5.95
N SER A 276 23.86 30.12 6.50
CA SER A 276 24.39 31.47 6.79
C SER A 276 25.53 31.44 7.80
N THR A 277 25.43 30.55 8.80
CA THR A 277 26.48 30.37 9.82
C THR A 277 27.69 29.64 9.23
N ALA A 278 27.49 28.64 8.38
CA ALA A 278 28.57 27.94 7.69
C ALA A 278 29.35 28.87 6.74
N SER A 279 28.68 29.77 6.02
CA SER A 279 29.33 30.76 5.15
C SER A 279 30.15 31.80 5.91
N GLN A 280 29.77 32.13 7.16
CA GLN A 280 30.53 33.04 8.02
C GLN A 280 31.78 32.42 8.66
N VAL A 281 31.83 31.09 8.79
CA VAL A 281 32.99 30.37 9.36
C VAL A 281 34.08 30.10 8.31
N VAL A 282 33.73 30.18 7.02
CA VAL A 282 34.63 29.96 5.87
C VAL A 282 35.19 31.28 5.29
N SER A 283 34.78 32.43 5.84
CA SER A 283 35.30 33.77 5.50
C SER A 283 36.29 34.25 6.56
#